data_AF-A0A0T6LRN8-F1
#
_entry.id   AF-A0A0T6LRN8-F1
#
_cell.length_a   1.000
_cell.length_b   1.000
_cell.length_c   1.000
_cell.angle_alpha   90.00
_cell.angle_beta   90.00
_cell.angle_gamma   90.00
#
_symmetry.space_group_name_H-M   'P 1'
#
loop_
_entity.id
_entity.type
_entity.pdbx_description
1 polymer ?
#
loop_
_entity_poly.entity_id
_entity_poly.type
_entity_poly.pdbx_seq_one_letter_code
_entity_poly.pdbx_strand_id
1 'polypeptide(L)' 'MERSDAAALCAALEQLPRQCRYHGDRTDPPAGLIPRESCCDTGVAAHRRKRAEAVLNRIAGEVTV' A
#
# COMPACT_ATOMS: atom_id res chain seq x y z
N MET A 1 3.19 -19.16 -2.66
CA MET A 1 2.08 -18.37 -3.22
C MET A 1 1.93 -18.79 -4.66
N GLU A 2 0.76 -19.27 -5.06
CA GLU A 2 0.54 -19.65 -6.45
C GLU A 2 0.69 -18.42 -7.35
N ARG A 3 1.20 -18.60 -8.58
CA ARG A 3 1.39 -17.47 -9.51
C ARG A 3 0.08 -16.72 -9.79
N SER A 4 -1.06 -17.39 -9.69
CA SER A 4 -2.41 -16.81 -9.81
C SER A 4 -2.74 -15.84 -8.67
N ASP A 5 -2.31 -16.13 -7.45
CA ASP A 5 -2.64 -15.33 -6.26
C ASP A 5 -1.88 -14.01 -6.27
N ALA A 6 -0.61 -14.05 -6.68
CA ALA A 6 0.21 -12.85 -6.86
C ALA A 6 -0.40 -11.90 -7.90
N ALA A 7 -0.88 -12.44 -9.02
CA ALA A 7 -1.53 -11.66 -10.07
C ALA A 7 -2.85 -11.03 -9.58
N ALA A 8 -3.67 -11.78 -8.86
CA ALA A 8 -4.92 -11.27 -8.29
C ALA A 8 -4.67 -10.15 -7.27
N LEU A 9 -3.64 -10.29 -6.42
CA LEU A 9 -3.23 -9.25 -5.47
C LEU A 9 -2.74 -7.98 -6.18
N CYS A 10 -1.92 -8.12 -7.23
CA CYS A 10 -1.49 -6.98 -8.04
C CYS A 10 -2.68 -6.23 -8.66
N ALA A 11 -3.62 -6.95 -9.27
CA ALA A 11 -4.82 -6.37 -9.88
C ALA A 11 -5.71 -5.66 -8.84
N ALA A 12 -5.80 -6.19 -7.62
CA ALA A 12 -6.52 -5.53 -6.54
C ALA A 12 -5.84 -4.21 -6.11
N LEU A 13 -4.51 -4.17 -6.08
CA LEU A 13 -3.76 -2.95 -5.74
C LEU A 13 -3.90 -1.85 -6.77
N GLU A 14 -4.04 -2.20 -8.05
CA GLU A 14 -4.25 -1.24 -9.14
C GLU A 14 -5.51 -0.39 -8.98
N GLN A 15 -6.51 -0.88 -8.26
CA GLN A 15 -7.74 -0.14 -7.95
C GLN A 15 -7.55 0.92 -6.85
N LEU A 16 -6.43 0.89 -6.12
CA LEU A 16 -6.10 1.86 -5.09
C LEU A 16 -5.25 3.01 -5.66
N PRO A 17 -5.48 4.26 -5.20
CA PRO A 17 -4.69 5.40 -5.64
C PRO A 17 -3.22 5.24 -5.24
N ARG A 18 -2.30 5.68 -6.10
CA ARG A 18 -0.85 5.64 -5.82
C ARG A 18 -0.41 6.76 -4.86
N GLN A 19 -1.14 7.87 -4.86
CA GLN A 19 -0.83 9.08 -4.11
C GLN A 19 -2.06 9.59 -3.36
N CYS A 20 -1.82 10.24 -2.22
CA CYS A 20 -2.86 10.96 -1.52
C CYS A 20 -3.15 12.28 -2.25
N ARG A 21 -4.44 12.61 -2.40
CA ARG A 21 -4.88 13.86 -3.03
C ARG A 21 -4.28 15.13 -2.40
N TYR A 22 -4.05 15.12 -1.09
CA TYR A 22 -3.62 16.31 -0.34
C TYR A 22 -2.11 16.34 -0.05
N HIS A 23 -1.47 15.17 0.05
CA HIS A 23 -0.07 15.05 0.49
C HIS A 23 0.85 14.39 -0.55
N GLY A 24 0.32 14.06 -1.74
CA GLY A 24 1.07 13.36 -2.78
C GLY A 24 1.62 12.03 -2.27
N ASP A 25 2.95 11.88 -2.33
CA ASP A 25 3.65 10.68 -1.87
C ASP A 25 3.81 10.59 -0.35
N ARG A 26 3.52 11.65 0.41
CA ARG A 26 3.64 11.65 1.87
C ARG A 26 2.37 11.14 2.51
N THR A 27 2.21 9.83 2.51
CA THR A 27 1.02 9.14 3.05
C THR A 27 1.23 8.64 4.48
N ASP A 28 2.47 8.64 4.96
CA ASP A 28 2.79 8.25 6.33
C ASP A 28 2.56 9.42 7.29
N PRO A 29 1.92 9.19 8.45
CA PRO A 29 1.81 10.22 9.46
C PRO A 29 3.20 10.54 10.05
N PRO A 30 3.44 11.80 10.49
CA PRO A 30 4.61 12.13 11.29
C PRO A 30 4.74 11.22 12.51
N ALA A 31 5.97 11.00 12.97
CA ALA A 31 6.26 10.12 14.10
C ALA A 31 5.42 10.47 15.34
N GLY A 32 4.83 9.45 15.97
CA GLY A 32 3.98 9.60 17.15
C GLY A 32 2.50 9.89 16.85
N LEU A 33 2.11 10.08 15.59
CA LEU A 33 0.71 10.28 15.20
C LEU A 33 0.12 9.00 14.60
N ILE A 34 -1.04 8.58 15.13
CA ILE A 34 -1.80 7.47 14.56
C ILE A 34 -2.62 7.99 13.37
N PRO A 35 -2.58 7.31 12.21
CA PRO A 35 -3.42 7.70 11.09
C PRO A 35 -4.89 7.54 11.49
N ARG A 36 -5.63 8.66 11.50
CA ARG A 36 -7.08 8.63 11.65
C ARG A 36 -7.71 8.47 10.27
N GLU A 37 -8.81 7.73 10.19
CA GLU A 37 -9.60 7.63 8.95
C GLU A 37 -10.05 9.01 8.44
N SER A 38 -10.15 9.99 9.35
CA SER A 38 -10.47 11.39 9.06
C SER A 38 -9.28 12.29 8.69
N CYS A 39 -8.04 11.78 8.68
CA CYS A 39 -6.87 12.57 8.26
C CYS A 39 -6.90 12.76 6.73
N CYS A 40 -7.35 13.94 6.28
CA CYS A 40 -7.27 14.44 4.90
C CYS A 40 -7.93 13.53 3.84
N ASP A 41 -9.09 12.97 4.15
CA ASP A 41 -10.07 12.35 3.25
C ASP A 41 -9.57 11.24 2.29
N THR A 42 -8.69 10.36 2.80
CA THR A 42 -8.42 8.96 2.37
C THR A 42 -6.97 8.62 1.99
N GLY A 43 -5.97 9.41 2.43
CA GLY A 43 -4.55 9.02 2.30
C GLY A 43 -4.23 7.58 2.78
N VAL A 44 -5.12 6.99 3.58
CA VAL A 44 -5.22 5.57 3.93
C VAL A 44 -5.18 4.61 2.74
N ALA A 45 -5.90 4.87 1.64
CA ALA A 45 -5.93 3.94 0.50
C ALA A 45 -4.56 3.86 -0.21
N ALA A 46 -3.92 5.02 -0.42
CA ALA A 46 -2.58 5.09 -0.98
C ALA A 46 -1.53 4.51 -0.01
N HIS A 47 -1.67 4.74 1.30
CA HIS A 47 -0.84 4.10 2.31
C HIS A 47 -1.01 2.58 2.33
N ARG A 48 -2.25 2.06 2.31
CA ARG A 48 -2.55 0.62 2.24
C ARG A 48 -1.94 0.00 0.99
N ARG A 49 -2.02 0.69 -0.15
CA ARG A 49 -1.37 0.27 -1.39
C ARG A 49 0.14 0.12 -1.19
N LYS A 50 0.83 1.16 -0.71
CA LYS A 50 2.28 1.13 -0.48
C LYS A 50 2.71 0.01 0.47
N ARG A 51 1.97 -0.18 1.56
CA ARG A 51 2.23 -1.28 2.50
C ARG A 51 2.06 -2.64 1.86
N ALA A 52 1.03 -2.84 1.06
CA ALA A 52 0.81 -4.11 0.37
C ALA A 52 1.86 -4.37 -0.72
N GLU A 53 2.26 -3.36 -1.49
CA GLU A 53 3.37 -3.45 -2.45
C GLU A 53 4.68 -3.86 -1.73
N ALA A 54 4.98 -3.26 -0.58
CA ALA A 54 6.16 -3.63 0.21
C ALA A 54 6.11 -5.08 0.71
N VAL A 55 4.94 -5.55 1.17
CA VAL A 55 4.74 -6.94 1.59
C VAL A 55 4.90 -7.91 0.42
N LEU A 56 4.30 -7.60 -0.74
CA LEU A 56 4.44 -8.42 -1.95
C LEU A 56 5.90 -8.52 -2.39
N ASN A 57 6.63 -7.41 -2.41
CA ASN A 57 8.05 -7.39 -2.76
C ASN A 57 8.89 -8.23 -1.79
N ARG A 58 8.58 -8.16 -0.49
CA ARG A 58 9.25 -8.98 0.53
C ARG A 58 8.99 -10.47 0.31
N ILE A 59 7.73 -10.86 0.10
CA ILE A 59 7.36 -12.26 -0.16
C ILE A 59 7.99 -12.76 -1.46
N ALA A 60 7.96 -11.95 -2.53
CA ALA A 60 8.58 -12.32 -3.80
C ALA A 60 10.10 -12.50 -3.70
N GLY A 61 10.77 -11.63 -2.93
CA GLY A 61 12.20 -11.76 -2.64
C GLY A 61 12.53 -12.98 -1.76
N GLU A 62 11.66 -13.31 -0.80
CA GLU A 62 11.81 -14.49 0.07
C GLU A 62 11.56 -15.82 -0.67
N VAL A 63 10.80 -15.83 -1.77
CA VAL A 63 10.49 -17.03 -2.59
C VAL A 63 11.61 -17.37 -3.58
N THR A 64 12.73 -16.63 -3.56
CA THR A 64 13.88 -16.87 -4.43
C THR A 64 15.04 -17.54 -3.69
N VAL A 65 14.78 -18.68 -3.02
CA VAL A 65 15.80 -19.65 -2.56
C VAL A 65 15.27 -21.07 -2.68
#